data_AF-A0A0S4XN12-F1
#
_entry.id   AF-A0A0S4XN12-F1
#
_cell.length_a   1.000
_cell.length_b   1.000
_cell.length_c   1.000
_cell.angle_alpha   90.00
_cell.angle_beta   90.00
_cell.angle_gamma   90.00
#
_symmetry.space_group_name_H-M   'P 1'
#
loop_
_entity.id
_entity.type
_entity.pdbx_description
1 polymer ?
#
loop_
_entity_poly.entity_id
_entity_poly.type
_entity_poly.pdbx_seq_one_letter_code
_entity_poly.pdbx_strand_id
1 'polypeptide(L)'
;MQFSVKRYIIDLLIVLGLSALGGFLIGFFGAFTSIDDEIKMMLIALSNLISILIGFWIVGCINKTGELSRFKYLAYVMIGVWLFGLVNVALFDFSISQWMASGVAIIILGILGGGLSFLTCKAVENQEENTQQ
;
A
#
# COMPACT_ATOMS: atom_id res chain seq x y z
N MET A 1 9.33 -11.82 17.12
CA MET A 1 8.29 -10.80 16.91
C MET A 1 7.08 -11.50 16.30
N GLN A 2 6.12 -11.97 17.12
CA GLN A 2 4.91 -12.62 16.60
C GLN A 2 3.95 -11.52 16.13
N PHE A 3 3.90 -11.26 14.82
CA PHE A 3 2.83 -10.46 14.25
C PHE A 3 1.54 -11.28 14.34
N SER A 4 0.48 -10.70 14.93
CA SER A 4 -0.83 -11.33 14.84
C SER A 4 -1.26 -11.31 13.37
N VAL A 5 -1.48 -12.49 12.78
CA VAL A 5 -1.96 -12.66 11.40
C VAL A 5 -3.17 -11.76 11.12
N LYS A 6 -4.03 -11.56 12.13
CA LYS A 6 -5.17 -10.64 12.08
C LYS A 6 -4.75 -9.20 11.72
N ARG A 7 -3.69 -8.67 12.34
CA ARG A 7 -3.19 -7.31 12.10
C ARG A 7 -2.66 -7.16 10.68
N TYR A 8 -1.90 -8.16 10.23
CA TYR A 8 -1.37 -8.22 8.87
C TYR A 8 -2.50 -8.17 7.82
N ILE A 9 -3.55 -8.97 8.00
CA ILE A 9 -4.70 -9.00 7.09
C ILE A 9 -5.41 -7.64 7.07
N ILE A 10 -5.62 -7.01 8.23
CA ILE A 10 -6.25 -5.68 8.30
C ILE A 10 -5.43 -4.64 7.55
N ASP A 11 -4.12 -4.60 7.79
CA ASP A 11 -3.23 -3.63 7.15
C ASP A 11 -3.15 -3.85 5.64
N LEU A 12 -3.13 -5.11 5.19
CA LEU A 12 -3.22 -5.47 3.77
C LEU A 12 -4.56 -5.00 3.16
N LEU A 13 -5.68 -5.24 3.84
CA LEU A 13 -7.01 -4.82 3.40
C LEU A 13 -7.16 -3.29 3.37
N ILE A 14 -6.47 -2.54 4.22
CA ILE A 14 -6.46 -1.07 4.15
C ILE A 14 -5.86 -0.62 2.82
N VAL A 15 -4.67 -1.12 2.47
CA VAL A 15 -3.99 -0.73 1.21
C VAL A 15 -4.81 -1.15 -0.01
N LEU A 16 -5.30 -2.39 -0.01
CA LEU A 16 -6.12 -2.92 -1.10
C LEU A 16 -7.47 -2.21 -1.22
N GLY A 17 -8.12 -1.92 -0.09
CA GLY A 17 -9.39 -1.21 -0.05
C GLY A 17 -9.27 0.22 -0.59
N LEU A 18 -8.22 0.94 -0.20
CA LEU A 18 -7.91 2.28 -0.74
C LEU A 18 -7.72 2.24 -2.26
N SER A 19 -6.91 1.31 -2.77
CA SER A 19 -6.68 1.15 -4.20
C SER A 19 -7.96 0.77 -4.95
N ALA A 20 -8.74 -0.19 -4.42
CA ALA A 20 -10.00 -0.61 -5.04
C ALA A 20 -11.02 0.53 -5.08
N LEU A 21 -11.15 1.31 -4.01
CA LEU A 21 -12.01 2.49 -3.98
C LEU A 21 -11.57 3.55 -4.99
N GLY A 22 -10.26 3.83 -5.07
CA GLY A 22 -9.71 4.79 -6.02
C GLY A 22 -9.98 4.39 -7.47
N GLY A 23 -9.78 3.12 -7.83
CA GLY A 23 -10.08 2.60 -9.16
C GLY A 23 -11.59 2.56 -9.45
N PHE A 24 -12.40 2.15 -8.47
CA PHE A 24 -13.85 2.08 -8.60
C PHE A 24 -14.48 3.44 -8.86
N LEU A 25 -14.06 4.49 -8.13
CA LEU A 25 -14.60 5.84 -8.32
C LEU A 25 -14.31 6.36 -9.73
N ILE A 26 -13.07 6.25 -10.20
CA ILE A 26 -12.71 6.68 -11.56
C ILE A 26 -13.43 5.84 -12.62
N GLY A 27 -13.54 4.53 -12.42
CA GLY A 27 -14.28 3.64 -13.32
C GLY A 27 -15.77 3.97 -13.39
N PHE A 28 -16.39 4.23 -12.24
CA PHE A 28 -17.80 4.56 -12.10
C PHE A 28 -18.12 5.93 -12.71
N PHE A 29 -17.42 7.00 -12.32
CA PHE A 29 -17.63 8.32 -12.91
C PHE A 29 -17.23 8.38 -14.39
N GLY A 30 -16.19 7.63 -14.77
CA GLY A 30 -15.78 7.43 -16.14
C GLY A 30 -16.78 6.63 -16.99
N ALA A 31 -17.84 6.07 -16.42
CA ALA A 31 -18.94 5.47 -17.18
C ALA A 31 -20.05 6.49 -17.50
N PHE A 32 -20.13 7.58 -16.72
CA PHE A 32 -21.12 8.66 -16.90
C PHE A 32 -20.55 9.87 -17.65
N THR A 33 -19.27 9.84 -18.00
CA THR A 33 -18.56 10.95 -18.64
C THR A 33 -17.95 10.48 -19.96
N SER A 34 -17.93 11.35 -20.96
CA SER A 34 -17.32 11.09 -22.28
C SER A 34 -15.80 11.30 -22.26
N ILE A 35 -15.14 10.73 -21.26
CA ILE A 35 -13.67 10.78 -21.16
C ILE A 35 -13.09 9.68 -22.04
N ASP A 36 -12.09 10.02 -22.85
CA ASP A 36 -11.40 9.04 -23.68
C ASP A 36 -10.81 7.90 -22.85
N ASP A 37 -10.86 6.67 -23.38
CA ASP A 37 -10.43 5.47 -22.66
C ASP A 37 -8.96 5.52 -22.24
N GLU A 38 -8.10 6.17 -23.03
CA GLU A 38 -6.69 6.40 -22.67
C GLU A 38 -6.55 7.27 -21.42
N ILE A 39 -7.29 8.38 -21.36
CA ILE A 39 -7.29 9.30 -20.22
C ILE A 39 -7.85 8.60 -18.99
N LYS A 40 -8.92 7.80 -19.16
CA LYS A 40 -9.52 7.01 -18.09
C LYS A 40 -8.53 5.99 -17.51
N MET A 41 -7.81 5.25 -18.35
CA MET A 41 -6.77 4.32 -17.89
C MET A 41 -5.64 5.03 -17.15
N MET A 42 -5.20 6.19 -17.65
CA MET A 42 -4.18 7.01 -16.98
C MET A 42 -4.65 7.47 -15.59
N LEU A 43 -5.90 7.94 -15.47
CA LEU A 43 -6.48 8.36 -14.19
C LEU A 43 -6.62 7.20 -13.20
N ILE A 44 -7.03 6.02 -13.67
CA ILE A 44 -7.09 4.80 -12.82
C ILE A 44 -5.69 4.45 -12.31
N ALA A 45 -4.69 4.45 -13.19
CA ALA A 45 -3.31 4.15 -12.81
C ALA A 45 -2.80 5.16 -11.77
N LEU A 46 -2.99 6.47 -12.01
CA LEU A 46 -2.57 7.53 -11.10
C LEU A 46 -3.29 7.43 -9.74
N SER A 47 -4.59 7.19 -9.75
CA SER A 47 -5.41 6.98 -8.55
C SER A 47 -4.90 5.80 -7.72
N ASN A 48 -4.54 4.70 -8.38
CA ASN A 48 -3.94 3.54 -7.70
C ASN A 48 -2.57 3.86 -7.09
N LEU A 49 -1.69 4.57 -7.80
CA LEU A 49 -0.38 4.96 -7.25
C LEU A 49 -0.54 5.80 -5.97
N ILE A 50 -1.43 6.80 -6.01
CA ILE A 50 -1.72 7.67 -4.86
C ILE A 50 -2.34 6.86 -3.71
N SER A 51 -3.31 6.01 -4.01
CA SER A 51 -4.02 5.21 -3.00
C SER A 51 -3.09 4.22 -2.30
N ILE A 52 -2.20 3.57 -3.05
CA ILE A 52 -1.18 2.65 -2.51
C ILE A 52 -0.19 3.42 -1.63
N LEU A 53 0.26 4.59 -2.07
CA LEU A 53 1.15 5.45 -1.28
C LEU A 53 0.51 5.83 0.07
N ILE A 54 -0.73 6.31 0.02
CA ILE A 54 -1.50 6.67 1.22
C ILE A 54 -1.74 5.44 2.11
N GLY A 55 -2.06 4.28 1.52
CA GLY A 55 -2.21 3.03 2.25
C GLY A 55 -0.96 2.66 3.03
N PHE A 56 0.21 2.66 2.39
CA PHE A 56 1.48 2.40 3.08
C PHE A 56 1.82 3.46 4.12
N TRP A 57 1.47 4.72 3.88
CA TRP A 57 1.64 5.79 4.85
C TRP A 57 0.80 5.54 6.12
N ILE A 58 -0.49 5.22 5.95
CA ILE A 58 -1.42 4.92 7.05
C ILE A 58 -0.97 3.67 7.83
N VAL A 59 -0.71 2.56 7.12
CA VAL A 59 -0.22 1.31 7.75
C VAL A 59 1.08 1.56 8.48
N GLY A 60 1.98 2.33 7.87
CA GLY A 60 3.20 2.79 8.50
C GLY A 60 2.90 3.52 9.81
N CYS A 61 2.03 4.53 9.82
CA CYS A 61 1.68 5.30 11.02
C CYS A 61 0.99 4.48 12.13
N ILE A 62 0.19 3.49 11.73
CA ILE A 62 -0.45 2.55 12.66
C ILE A 62 0.58 1.64 13.33
N ASN A 63 1.64 1.26 12.59
CA ASN A 63 2.70 0.41 13.10
C ASN A 63 3.79 1.24 13.79
N LYS A 64 3.63 1.45 15.11
CA LYS A 64 4.55 2.24 15.95
C LYS A 64 5.76 1.47 16.49
N THR A 65 6.01 0.26 16.01
CA THR A 65 7.21 -0.50 16.38
C THR A 65 8.47 0.22 15.89
N GLY A 66 9.62 0.02 16.56
CA GLY A 66 10.88 0.70 16.22
C GLY A 66 11.25 0.63 14.73
N GLU A 67 12.01 1.61 14.23
CA GLU A 67 12.26 1.87 12.80
C GLU A 67 12.55 0.62 11.97
N LEU A 68 13.54 -0.17 12.40
CA LEU A 68 14.01 -1.32 11.65
C LEU A 68 12.96 -2.44 11.54
N SER A 69 12.09 -2.56 12.54
CA SER A 69 11.02 -3.56 12.57
C SER A 69 9.82 -3.14 11.71
N ARG A 70 9.59 -1.83 11.57
CA ARG A 70 8.51 -1.27 10.78
C ARG A 70 8.74 -1.46 9.27
N PHE A 71 9.95 -1.21 8.78
CA PHE A 71 10.27 -1.46 7.37
C PHE A 71 10.22 -2.94 7.01
N LYS A 72 10.69 -3.83 7.91
CA LYS A 72 10.55 -5.28 7.74
C LYS A 72 9.08 -5.68 7.66
N TYR A 73 8.23 -5.13 8.51
CA TYR A 73 6.79 -5.38 8.47
C TYR A 73 6.15 -4.88 7.17
N LEU A 74 6.45 -3.64 6.77
CA LEU A 74 5.93 -3.06 5.53
C LEU A 74 6.36 -3.86 4.31
N ALA A 75 7.57 -4.44 4.29
CA ALA A 75 8.01 -5.32 3.21
C ALA A 75 7.10 -6.56 3.05
N TYR A 76 6.63 -7.17 4.15
CA TYR A 76 5.64 -8.26 4.06
C TYR A 76 4.29 -7.80 3.51
N VAL A 77 3.87 -6.58 3.88
CA VAL A 77 2.64 -5.99 3.34
C VAL A 77 2.80 -5.69 1.84
N MET A 78 3.96 -5.18 1.41
CA MET A 78 4.29 -4.97 -0.01
C MET A 78 4.20 -6.26 -0.81
N ILE A 79 4.77 -7.36 -0.30
CA ILE A 79 4.67 -8.68 -0.94
C ILE A 79 3.20 -9.11 -1.03
N GLY A 80 2.41 -8.92 0.03
CA GLY A 80 0.98 -9.24 0.03
C GLY A 80 0.20 -8.45 -1.02
N VAL A 81 0.43 -7.14 -1.13
CA VAL A 81 -0.20 -6.28 -2.13
C VAL A 81 0.20 -6.70 -3.55
N TRP A 82 1.48 -6.98 -3.76
CA TRP A 82 1.98 -7.42 -5.07
C TRP A 82 1.41 -8.78 -5.49
N LEU A 83 1.35 -9.75 -4.56
CA LEU A 83 0.72 -11.05 -4.81
C LEU A 83 -0.77 -10.92 -5.07
N PHE A 84 -1.48 -10.06 -4.35
CA PHE A 84 -2.89 -9.79 -4.63
C PHE A 84 -3.10 -9.22 -6.03
N GLY A 85 -2.12 -8.50 -6.57
CA GLY A 85 -2.11 -8.05 -7.96
C GLY A 85 -2.27 -9.17 -9.01
N LEU A 86 -2.01 -10.44 -8.66
CA LEU A 86 -2.32 -11.58 -9.54
C LEU A 86 -3.82 -11.72 -9.83
N VAL A 87 -4.69 -11.19 -8.97
CA VAL A 87 -6.13 -11.12 -9.24
C VAL A 87 -6.41 -10.31 -10.50
N ASN A 88 -5.62 -9.25 -10.76
CA ASN A 88 -5.75 -8.46 -11.99
C ASN A 88 -5.36 -9.26 -13.23
N VAL A 89 -4.31 -10.08 -13.13
CA VAL A 89 -3.90 -11.00 -14.21
C VAL A 89 -4.99 -12.04 -14.48
N ALA A 90 -5.61 -12.57 -13.42
CA ALA A 90 -6.61 -13.63 -13.54
C ALA A 90 -7.99 -13.13 -14.03
N LEU A 91 -8.39 -11.89 -13.70
CA LEU A 91 -9.75 -11.39 -13.92
C LEU A 91 -9.87 -10.24 -14.93
N PHE A 92 -8.80 -9.49 -15.19
CA PHE A 92 -8.86 -8.22 -15.92
C PHE A 92 -7.89 -8.14 -17.11
N ASP A 93 -7.51 -9.30 -17.66
CA ASP A 93 -6.63 -9.46 -18.83
C ASP A 93 -5.28 -8.70 -18.72
N PHE A 94 -4.82 -8.53 -17.47
CA PHE A 94 -3.57 -7.83 -17.19
C PHE A 94 -2.39 -8.73 -17.50
N SER A 95 -1.37 -8.22 -18.20
CA SER A 95 -0.27 -9.08 -18.63
C SER A 95 0.64 -9.46 -17.45
N ILE A 96 1.23 -10.65 -17.50
CA ILE A 96 2.22 -11.11 -16.50
C ILE A 96 3.41 -10.15 -16.46
N SER A 97 3.83 -9.58 -17.59
CA SER A 97 4.92 -8.61 -17.65
C SER A 97 4.56 -7.29 -16.95
N GLN A 98 3.33 -6.81 -17.10
CA GLN A 98 2.84 -5.63 -16.38
C GLN A 98 2.74 -5.91 -14.87
N TRP A 99 2.27 -7.09 -14.46
CA TRP A 99 2.25 -7.48 -13.05
C TRP A 99 3.65 -7.55 -12.44
N MET A 100 4.63 -8.13 -13.16
CA MET A 100 6.03 -8.13 -12.73
C MET A 100 6.58 -6.71 -12.58
N ALA A 101 6.33 -5.85 -13.57
CA ALA A 101 6.75 -4.44 -13.53
C ALA A 101 6.11 -3.66 -12.37
N SER A 102 4.87 -4.00 -12.00
CA SER A 102 4.18 -3.36 -10.87
C SER A 102 4.90 -3.57 -9.52
N GLY A 103 5.68 -4.64 -9.38
CA GLY A 103 6.47 -4.90 -8.18
C GLY A 103 7.47 -3.78 -7.89
N VAL A 104 8.11 -3.23 -8.92
CA VAL A 104 9.03 -2.08 -8.79
C VAL A 104 8.29 -0.85 -8.28
N ALA A 105 7.11 -0.57 -8.85
CA ALA A 105 6.28 0.55 -8.40
C ALA A 105 5.84 0.37 -6.94
N ILE A 106 5.40 -0.83 -6.54
CA ILE A 106 5.00 -1.13 -5.16
C ILE A 106 6.16 -0.96 -4.19
N ILE A 107 7.37 -1.38 -4.54
CA ILE A 107 8.57 -1.17 -3.71
C ILE A 107 8.84 0.33 -3.54
N ILE A 108 8.84 1.09 -4.62
CA ILE A 108 9.08 2.54 -4.57
C ILE A 108 8.02 3.23 -3.69
N LEU A 109 6.74 2.96 -3.94
CA LEU A 109 5.63 3.54 -3.18
C LEU A 109 5.62 3.09 -1.72
N GLY A 110 5.99 1.85 -1.46
CA GLY A 110 6.09 1.30 -0.11
C GLY A 110 7.23 1.95 0.68
N ILE A 111 8.39 2.18 0.05
CA ILE A 111 9.50 2.91 0.67
C ILE A 111 9.10 4.37 0.90
N LEU A 112 8.48 5.02 -0.07
CA LEU A 112 8.03 6.41 0.07
C LEU A 112 6.97 6.55 1.16
N GLY A 113 5.91 5.75 1.14
CA GLY A 113 4.85 5.78 2.15
C GLY A 113 5.37 5.41 3.54
N GLY A 114 6.22 4.40 3.64
CA GLY A 114 6.91 4.05 4.88
C GLY A 114 7.83 5.17 5.38
N GLY A 115 8.58 5.81 4.49
CA GLY A 115 9.43 6.97 4.80
C GLY A 115 8.62 8.18 5.27
N LEU A 116 7.53 8.53 4.58
CA LEU A 116 6.61 9.58 5.02
C LEU A 116 6.07 9.27 6.42
N SER A 117 5.65 8.03 6.65
CA SER A 117 5.13 7.61 7.94
C SER A 117 6.16 7.74 9.06
N PHE A 118 7.46 7.66 8.74
CA PHE A 118 8.54 7.88 9.68
C PHE A 118 8.71 9.35 10.06
N LEU A 119 8.62 10.25 9.08
CA LEU A 119 8.71 11.69 9.32
C LEU A 119 7.49 12.23 10.07
N THR A 120 6.30 11.70 9.82
CA THR A 120 5.05 12.24 10.37
C THR A 120 4.59 11.55 11.67
N CYS A 121 4.96 10.29 11.88
CA CYS A 121 4.48 9.49 13.02
C CYS A 121 5.68 8.96 13.81
N LYS A 122 5.96 9.59 14.97
CA LYS A 122 7.03 9.15 15.89
C LYS A 122 6.82 7.70 16.31
N ALA A 123 7.85 6.88 16.16
CA ALA A 123 7.90 5.56 16.77
C ALA A 123 7.88 5.71 18.30
N VAL A 124 7.21 4.79 19.00
CA VAL A 124 7.31 4.72 20.46
C VAL A 124 8.63 4.03 20.75
N GLU A 125 9.64 4.81 21.13
CA GLU A 125 10.89 4.31 21.64
C GLU A 125 10.63 3.71 23.03
N ASN A 126 10.86 2.42 23.20
CA ASN A 126 10.71 1.76 24.50
C ASN A 126 11.68 2.40 25.49
N GLN A 127 11.13 3.18 26.42
CA GLN A 127 11.83 3.71 27.59
C GLN A 127 12.16 2.58 28.58
N GLU A 128 13.05 1.65 28.21
CA GLU A 128 13.53 0.59 29.12
C GLU A 128 14.81 0.97 29.88
N GLU A 129 15.35 2.18 29.70
CA GLU A 129 16.64 2.56 30.31
C GLU A 129 16.55 3.43 31.58
N ASN A 130 15.35 3.74 32.09
CA ASN A 130 15.18 4.63 33.26
C ASN A 130 14.61 3.95 34.53
N THR A 131 14.64 2.62 34.64
CA THR A 131 14.25 1.91 35.89
C THR A 131 15.43 1.23 36.59
N GLN A 132 16.66 1.64 36.29
CA GLN A 132 17.86 1.24 37.04
C GLN A 132 18.56 2.41 37.75
N GLN A 133 17.84 3.52 37.99
CA GLN A 133 18.25 4.53 38.97
C GLN A 133 17.66 4.24 40.34
#